data_AF-A0A819VA08-F1
#
_entry.id   AF-A0A819VA08-F1
#
_cell.length_a   1.000
_cell.length_b   1.000
_cell.length_c   1.000
_cell.angle_alpha   90.00
_cell.angle_beta   90.00
_cell.angle_gamma   90.00
#
_symmetry.space_group_name_H-M   'P 1'
#
loop_
_entity.id
_entity.type
_entity.pdbx_description
1 polymer ?
#
loop_
_entity_poly.entity_id
_entity_poly.type
_entity_poly.pdbx_seq_one_letter_code
_entity_poly.pdbx_strand_id
1 'polypeptide(L)'
;MNIEELDWNQYSIENNHNNCFDCILAADVVYDPSVIENLVKTIRILLQKNQQCTAYIANAIRNESTYEQFRKALIQSCLDVRSVEMDISQSIEIIQLALLPEDSI
;
A
#
# COMPACT_ATOMS: atom_id res chain seq x y z
N MET A 1 10.20 11.73 -17.75
CA MET A 1 9.81 10.52 -17.00
C MET A 1 11.03 10.10 -16.20
N ASN A 2 10.92 10.11 -14.87
CA ASN A 2 12.01 9.66 -14.01
C ASN A 2 11.73 8.20 -13.64
N ILE A 3 12.74 7.35 -13.73
CA ILE A 3 12.63 5.93 -13.41
C ILE A 3 13.68 5.66 -12.34
N GLU A 4 13.22 5.20 -11.19
CA GLU A 4 14.06 4.90 -10.03
C GLU A 4 13.71 3.49 -9.54
N GLU A 5 14.72 2.81 -9.00
CA GLU A 5 14.53 1.54 -8.31
C GLU A 5 13.93 1.78 -6.92
N LEU A 6 12.96 0.95 -6.54
CA LEU A 6 12.31 0.98 -5.23
C LEU A 6 12.25 -0.44 -4.66
N ASP A 7 13.26 -0.83 -3.90
CA ASP A 7 13.27 -2.11 -3.17
C ASP A 7 12.54 -1.95 -1.82
N TRP A 8 11.37 -2.57 -1.70
CA TRP A 8 10.55 -2.51 -0.49
C TRP A 8 11.26 -3.06 0.74
N ASN A 9 12.18 -4.02 0.58
CA ASN A 9 12.89 -4.64 1.71
C ASN A 9 13.93 -3.71 2.34
N GLN A 10 14.44 -2.76 1.55
CA GLN A 10 15.47 -1.80 1.98
C GLN A 10 14.90 -0.40 2.21
N TYR A 11 13.65 -0.16 1.80
CA TYR A 11 13.05 1.16 1.90
C TYR A 11 12.73 1.55 3.35
N SER A 12 13.10 2.77 3.71
CA SER A 12 13.05 3.32 5.05
C SER A 12 12.79 4.83 5.02
N ILE A 13 12.54 5.40 6.19
CA ILE A 13 12.32 6.85 6.36
C ILE A 13 13.59 7.65 5.98
N GLU A 14 14.77 7.04 6.09
CA GLU A 14 16.06 7.65 5.75
C GLU A 14 16.28 7.77 4.24
N ASN A 15 15.46 7.11 3.42
CA ASN A 15 15.53 7.24 1.97
C ASN A 15 15.15 8.66 1.55
N ASN A 16 16.20 9.43 1.26
CA ASN A 16 16.18 10.88 1.02
C ASN A 16 15.67 11.26 -0.37
N HIS A 17 14.65 10.55 -0.88
CA HIS A 17 13.92 11.00 -2.06
C HIS A 17 13.04 12.17 -1.63
N ASN A 18 13.32 13.37 -2.15
CA ASN A 18 12.43 14.54 -2.02
C ASN A 18 11.15 14.41 -2.85
N ASN A 19 10.85 13.20 -3.33
CA ASN A 19 9.69 12.93 -4.16
C ASN A 19 8.46 12.91 -3.25
N CYS A 20 7.68 13.99 -3.36
CA CYS A 20 6.34 14.12 -2.85
C CYS A 20 5.40 13.62 -3.96
N PHE A 21 4.65 12.55 -3.70
CA PHE A 21 3.67 12.01 -4.63
C PHE A 21 2.27 12.48 -4.25
N ASP A 22 1.43 12.71 -5.24
CA ASP A 22 -0.01 12.93 -5.02
C ASP A 22 -0.78 11.60 -5.04
N CYS A 23 -0.24 10.60 -5.74
CA CYS A 23 -0.86 9.29 -5.91
C CYS A 23 0.19 8.19 -6.02
N ILE A 24 -0.08 7.05 -5.38
CA ILE A 24 0.71 5.81 -5.48
C ILE A 24 -0.19 4.75 -6.11
N LEU A 25 0.31 4.07 -7.14
CA LEU A 25 -0.41 3.00 -7.82
C LEU A 25 0.36 1.69 -7.71
N ALA A 26 -0.32 0.62 -7.33
CA ALA A 26 0.23 -0.73 -7.38
C ALA A 26 -0.82 -1.70 -7.93
N ALA A 27 -0.41 -2.58 -8.83
CA ALA A 27 -1.28 -3.58 -9.43
C ALA A 27 -0.63 -4.96 -9.35
N ASP A 28 -1.37 -5.94 -8.85
CA ASP A 28 -0.96 -7.34 -8.75
C ASP A 28 0.40 -7.54 -8.03
N VAL A 29 0.65 -6.75 -6.98
CA VAL A 29 1.87 -6.84 -6.14
C VAL A 29 1.70 -7.69 -4.88
N VAL A 30 0.47 -8.11 -4.57
CA VAL A 30 0.11 -8.85 -3.35
C VAL A 30 0.08 -10.35 -3.64
N TYR A 31 1.25 -10.93 -3.88
CA TYR A 31 1.37 -12.37 -4.18
C TYR A 31 2.52 -13.06 -3.44
N ASP A 32 3.55 -12.32 -3.00
CA ASP A 32 4.67 -12.86 -2.24
C ASP A 32 4.52 -12.51 -0.75
N PRO A 33 4.21 -13.51 0.12
CA PRO A 33 4.11 -13.33 1.57
C PRO A 33 5.32 -12.66 2.23
N SER A 34 6.52 -12.85 1.68
CA SER A 34 7.77 -12.41 2.31
C SER A 34 7.97 -10.90 2.26
N VAL A 35 7.30 -10.21 1.32
CA VAL A 35 7.47 -8.76 1.11
C VAL A 35 6.25 -7.94 1.54
N ILE A 36 5.15 -8.58 1.97
CA ILE A 36 3.89 -7.90 2.31
C ILE A 36 4.09 -6.81 3.37
N GLU A 37 4.78 -7.13 4.47
CA GLU A 37 5.01 -6.17 5.56
C GLU A 37 5.85 -4.98 5.07
N ASN A 38 6.88 -5.27 4.28
CA ASN A 38 7.77 -4.28 3.69
C ASN A 38 7.06 -3.39 2.66
N LEU A 39 6.16 -3.96 1.86
CA LEU A 39 5.29 -3.23 0.94
C LEU A 39 4.41 -2.24 1.70
N VAL A 40 3.67 -2.71 2.72
CA VAL A 40 2.77 -1.85 3.50
C VAL A 40 3.54 -0.75 4.23
N LYS A 41 4.70 -1.07 4.82
CA LYS A 41 5.60 -0.10 5.43
C LYS A 41 6.08 0.95 4.43
N THR A 42 6.48 0.51 3.23
CA THR A 42 6.92 1.42 2.15
C THR A 42 5.82 2.40 1.76
N ILE A 43 4.60 1.90 1.55
CA ILE A 43 3.44 2.73 1.23
C ILE A 43 3.16 3.74 2.35
N ARG A 44 3.19 3.31 3.62
CA ARG A 44 3.01 4.22 4.76
C ARG A 44 4.06 5.33 4.77
N ILE A 45 5.34 5.00 4.59
CA ILE A 45 6.43 5.99 4.56
C ILE A 45 6.22 7.00 3.41
N LEU A 46 5.80 6.52 2.23
CA LEU A 46 5.53 7.39 1.09
C LEU A 46 4.33 8.32 1.35
N LEU A 47 3.25 7.80 1.93
CA LEU A 47 2.09 8.61 2.33
C LEU A 47 2.45 9.65 3.40
N GLN A 48 3.40 9.36 4.30
CA GLN A 48 3.88 10.32 5.32
C GLN A 48 4.58 11.54 4.73
N LYS A 49 5.10 11.44 3.50
CA LYS A 49 5.72 12.59 2.82
C LYS A 49 4.68 13.61 2.33
N ASN A 50 3.42 13.21 2.18
CA ASN A 50 2.32 14.08 1.77
C ASN A 50 0.99 13.57 2.31
N GLN A 51 0.41 14.27 3.29
CA GLN A 51 -0.87 13.88 3.91
C GLN A 51 -2.05 13.89 2.92
N GLN A 52 -1.93 14.58 1.77
CA GLN A 52 -2.94 14.55 0.71
C GLN A 52 -2.75 13.39 -0.29
N CYS A 53 -1.62 12.69 -0.21
CA CYS A 53 -1.35 11.54 -1.07
C CYS A 53 -2.32 10.40 -0.75
N THR A 54 -2.73 9.71 -1.81
CA THR A 54 -3.56 8.51 -1.71
C THR A 54 -2.88 7.36 -2.45
N ALA A 55 -2.96 6.15 -1.92
CA ALA A 55 -2.50 4.95 -2.62
C ALA A 55 -3.71 4.13 -3.10
N TYR A 56 -3.60 3.55 -4.29
CA TYR A 56 -4.55 2.58 -4.81
C TYR A 56 -3.82 1.28 -5.12
N ILE A 57 -4.33 0.18 -4.56
CA ILE A 57 -3.81 -1.16 -4.78
C ILE A 57 -4.91 -1.98 -5.42
N ALA A 58 -4.70 -2.40 -6.66
CA ALA A 58 -5.55 -3.34 -7.36
C ALA A 58 -4.91 -4.73 -7.30
N ASN A 59 -5.62 -5.74 -6.81
CA ASN A 59 -5.13 -7.12 -6.88
C ASN A 59 -6.22 -8.09 -7.30
N ALA A 60 -5.80 -9.22 -7.89
CA ALA A 60 -6.61 -10.41 -7.93
C ALA A 60 -6.35 -11.27 -6.69
N ILE A 61 -7.40 -11.65 -5.97
CA ILE A 61 -7.32 -12.54 -4.81
C ILE A 61 -7.19 -13.98 -5.32
N ARG A 62 -5.94 -14.41 -5.54
CA ARG A 62 -5.62 -15.77 -6.03
C ARG A 62 -5.24 -16.74 -4.91
N ASN A 63 -4.70 -16.21 -3.81
CA ASN A 63 -4.33 -16.96 -2.63
C ASN A 63 -4.88 -16.23 -1.40
N GLU A 64 -5.91 -16.81 -0.79
CA GLU A 64 -6.58 -16.22 0.38
C GLU A 64 -5.61 -16.02 1.56
N SER A 65 -4.66 -16.94 1.77
CA SER A 65 -3.72 -16.83 2.90
C SER A 65 -2.77 -15.64 2.77
N THR A 66 -2.26 -15.40 1.55
CA THR A 66 -1.43 -14.24 1.23
C THR A 66 -2.24 -12.95 1.37
N TYR A 67 -3.48 -12.96 0.90
CA TYR A 67 -4.35 -11.81 0.99
C TYR A 67 -4.71 -11.48 2.45
N GLU A 68 -5.00 -12.48 3.28
CA GLU A 68 -5.25 -12.29 4.71
C GLU A 68 -4.02 -11.73 5.45
N GLN A 69 -2.81 -12.15 5.07
CA GLN A 69 -1.59 -11.56 5.61
C GLN A 69 -1.47 -10.07 5.25
N PHE A 70 -1.80 -9.73 4.00
CA PHE A 70 -1.82 -8.35 3.55
C PHE A 70 -2.84 -7.50 4.31
N ARG A 71 -4.08 -7.99 4.48
CA ARG A 71 -5.11 -7.30 5.28
C ARG A 71 -4.67 -7.09 6.73
N LYS A 72 -4.02 -8.08 7.35
CA LYS A 72 -3.45 -7.96 8.71
C LYS A 72 -2.36 -6.89 8.78
N ALA A 73 -1.44 -6.88 7.82
CA ALA A 73 -0.39 -5.87 7.75
C ALA A 73 -0.98 -4.46 7.58
N LEU A 74 -2.02 -4.30 6.76
CA LEU A 74 -2.74 -3.02 6.63
C LEU A 74 -3.35 -2.55 7.95
N ILE A 75 -4.03 -3.43 8.69
CA ILE A 75 -4.63 -3.10 10.00
C ILE A 75 -3.57 -2.63 11.00
N GLN A 76 -2.41 -3.30 11.03
CA GLN A 76 -1.30 -2.97 11.93
C GLN A 76 -0.56 -1.69 11.52
N SER A 77 -0.75 -1.24 10.27
CA SER A 77 -0.01 -0.11 9.71
C SER A 77 -0.61 1.26 10.03
N CYS A 78 -1.70 1.35 10.80
CA CYS A 78 -2.39 2.62 11.10
C CYS A 78 -2.70 3.46 9.84
N LEU A 79 -3.12 2.80 8.77
CA LEU A 79 -3.63 3.43 7.55
C LEU A 79 -5.16 3.42 7.56
N ASP A 80 -5.77 4.44 6.98
CA ASP A 80 -7.19 4.39 6.61
C ASP A 80 -7.32 3.53 5.36
N VAL A 81 -8.13 2.47 5.44
CA VAL A 81 -8.27 1.45 4.40
C VAL A 81 -9.72 1.43 3.93
N ARG A 82 -9.95 1.67 2.63
CA ARG A 82 -11.28 1.68 2.04
C ARG A 82 -11.31 0.83 0.79
N SER A 83 -12.24 -0.11 0.72
CA SER A 83 -12.54 -0.82 -0.53
C SER A 83 -13.27 0.14 -1.47
N VAL A 84 -12.76 0.32 -2.68
CA VAL A 84 -13.31 1.24 -3.70
C VAL A 84 -14.11 0.47 -4.73
N GLU A 85 -13.59 -0.66 -5.17
CA GLU A 85 -14.21 -1.51 -6.19
C GLU A 85 -13.94 -2.98 -5.88
N MET A 86 -14.94 -3.82 -6.14
CA MET A 86 -14.84 -5.26 -5.98
C MET A 86 -15.56 -5.94 -7.14
N ASP A 87 -14.80 -6.67 -7.95
CA ASP A 87 -15.37 -7.58 -8.93
C ASP A 87 -15.33 -9.00 -8.36
N ILE A 88 -16.47 -9.42 -7.79
CA ILE A 88 -16.63 -10.75 -7.21
C ILE A 88 -16.46 -11.85 -8.28
N SER A 89 -16.86 -11.58 -9.53
CA SER A 89 -16.78 -12.56 -10.61
C SER A 89 -15.34 -12.87 -11.02
N GLN A 90 -14.45 -11.89 -10.90
CA GLN A 90 -13.02 -12.01 -11.19
C GLN A 90 -12.15 -12.13 -9.93
N SER A 91 -12.75 -12.08 -8.75
CA SER A 91 -12.05 -12.00 -7.46
C SER A 91 -11.03 -10.86 -7.42
N ILE A 92 -11.39 -9.70 -7.98
CA ILE A 92 -10.55 -8.49 -7.98
C ILE A 92 -11.04 -7.52 -6.92
N GLU A 93 -10.11 -6.92 -6.18
CA GLU A 93 -10.40 -5.83 -5.26
C GLU A 93 -9.46 -4.65 -5.52
N ILE A 94 -10.01 -3.44 -5.51
CA ILE A 94 -9.26 -2.18 -5.50
C ILE A 94 -9.44 -1.53 -4.13
N ILE A 95 -8.33 -1.32 -3.45
CA ILE A 95 -8.28 -0.75 -2.12
C ILE A 95 -7.60 0.60 -2.18
N GLN A 96 -8.22 1.60 -1.58
CA GLN A 96 -7.65 2.90 -1.31
C GLN A 96 -7.02 2.94 0.08
N LEU A 97 -5.80 3.47 0.17
CA LEU A 97 -5.09 3.70 1.42
C LEU A 97 -4.76 5.20 1.58
N ALA A 98 -4.98 5.70 2.77
CA ALA A 98 -4.56 7.04 3.18
C ALA A 98 -3.98 7.00 4.60
N LEU A 99 -3.32 8.07 5.05
CA LEU A 99 -2.96 8.19 6.45
C LEU A 99 -4.21 8.46 7.29
N LEU A 100 -4.27 7.83 8.47
CA LEU A 100 -5.28 8.20 9.46
C LEU A 100 -5.08 9.67 9.87
N PRO A 101 -6.15 10.46 10.02
CA PRO A 101 -6.07 11.80 10.59
C PRO A 101 -5.49 11.73 12.00
N GLU A 102 -4.66 12.71 12.38
CA GLU A 102 -4.03 12.79 13.71
C GLU A 102 -5.08 12.83 14.84
N ASP A 103 -6.30 13.28 14.57
CA ASP A 103 -7.42 13.37 15.52
C ASP A 103 -8.15 12.04 15.80
N SER A 104 -7.71 10.92 15.20
CA SER A 104 -8.40 9.61 15.29
C SER A 104 -7.80 8.63 16.32
N ILE A 105 -6.91 9.10 17.20
CA ILE A 105 -6.20 8.29 18.23
C ILE A 105 -6.52 8.81 19.64
#